data_AF-A0A1Q7T7W3-F1
#
_entry.id   AF-A0A1Q7T7W3-F1
#
_cell.length_a   1.000
_cell.length_b   1.000
_cell.length_c   1.000
_cell.angle_alpha   90.00
_cell.angle_beta   90.00
_cell.angle_gamma   90.00
#
_symmetry.space_group_name_H-M   'P 1'
#
loop_
_entity.id
_entity.type
_entity.pdbx_description
1 polymer ?
#
loop_
_entity_poly.entity_id
_entity_poly.type
_entity_poly.pdbx_seq_one_letter_code
_entity_poly.pdbx_strand_id
1 'polypeptide(L)'
;MSTLKTLVTAGTVAGGMVLALNVGAANAQDVKRDVQDIREDRQDIRKDARDIREDRRDLRQDRRELYQDRKAGDKDAVAKDLQDIRQDRRDLRKDVRDVQQDRRDLRQDRRELRTDRDVAEDRRDIRGDRQDIRKDTRDIRQDRRDLGQDRRQLYQDRKAGDKDAVKADLKDVKEERKDLKADQKDRRQDTRDLRRDRRDLRRDVNQTREAYRK
;
A
#
# COMPACT_ATOMS: atom_id res chain seq x y z
N MET A 1 -56.83 -24.61 40.22
CA MET A 1 -57.15 -23.34 39.53
C MET A 1 -55.85 -22.58 39.35
N SER A 2 -55.49 -22.37 38.09
CA SER A 2 -54.23 -21.83 37.61
C SER A 2 -54.16 -20.30 37.76
N THR A 3 -53.08 -19.78 38.34
CA THR A 3 -52.68 -18.38 38.16
C THR A 3 -51.27 -18.34 37.59
N LEU A 4 -51.21 -18.01 36.29
CA LEU A 4 -50.03 -17.90 35.45
C LEU A 4 -49.12 -16.77 35.94
N LYS A 5 -47.82 -17.08 36.06
CA LYS A 5 -46.74 -16.09 36.22
C LYS A 5 -46.37 -15.55 34.84
N THR A 6 -46.67 -14.28 34.57
CA THR A 6 -46.23 -13.58 33.36
C THR A 6 -44.86 -12.97 33.60
N LEU A 7 -43.85 -13.60 33.02
CA LEU A 7 -42.45 -13.21 33.02
C LEU A 7 -42.27 -12.16 31.91
N VAL A 8 -42.18 -10.88 32.26
CA VAL A 8 -41.81 -9.81 31.31
C VAL A 8 -40.29 -9.67 31.33
N THR A 9 -39.61 -10.48 30.53
CA THR A 9 -38.21 -10.28 30.15
C THR A 9 -38.17 -9.27 29.01
N ALA A 10 -38.16 -7.98 29.36
CA ALA A 10 -37.84 -6.92 28.41
C ALA A 10 -36.33 -6.97 28.14
N GLY A 11 -35.97 -7.46 26.94
CA GLY A 11 -34.58 -7.63 26.51
C GLY A 11 -33.87 -6.29 26.32
N THR A 12 -32.95 -5.99 27.22
CA THR A 12 -31.80 -5.12 26.93
C THR A 12 -30.69 -5.97 26.32
N VAL A 13 -30.64 -6.07 24.99
CA VAL A 13 -29.38 -6.42 24.32
C VAL A 13 -28.71 -5.11 23.95
N ALA A 14 -27.81 -4.68 24.83
CA ALA A 14 -26.80 -3.70 24.53
C ALA A 14 -25.96 -4.23 23.35
N GLY A 15 -26.23 -3.72 22.16
CA GLY A 15 -25.42 -3.95 20.96
C GLY A 15 -24.07 -3.26 21.08
N GLY A 16 -23.20 -3.84 21.89
CA GLY A 16 -21.80 -3.46 22.01
C GLY A 16 -20.98 -3.91 20.81
N MET A 17 -19.92 -3.13 20.59
CA MET A 17 -18.73 -3.45 19.80
C MET A 17 -18.77 -3.09 18.31
N VAL A 18 -18.61 -1.79 18.04
CA VAL A 18 -17.92 -1.33 16.84
C VAL A 18 -16.47 -1.83 16.94
N LEU A 19 -16.19 -2.95 16.30
CA LEU A 19 -14.83 -3.40 15.99
C LEU A 19 -14.29 -2.49 14.88
N ALA A 20 -13.82 -1.31 15.26
CA ALA A 20 -12.95 -0.50 14.41
C ALA A 20 -11.63 -1.27 14.30
N LEU A 21 -11.51 -2.10 13.26
CA LEU A 21 -10.27 -2.77 12.91
C LEU A 21 -9.21 -1.68 12.64
N ASN A 22 -8.25 -1.60 13.56
CA ASN A 22 -7.04 -0.77 13.50
C ASN A 22 -6.06 -1.26 12.41
N VAL A 23 -6.53 -1.41 11.17
CA VAL A 23 -5.68 -1.90 10.06
C VAL A 23 -4.65 -0.84 9.63
N GLY A 24 -4.92 0.46 9.91
CA GLY A 24 -4.00 1.54 9.54
C GLY A 24 -2.79 1.74 10.46
N ALA A 25 -2.80 1.17 11.67
CA ALA A 25 -1.70 1.35 12.63
C ALA A 25 -0.59 0.29 12.48
N ALA A 26 -0.94 -0.92 12.02
CA ALA A 26 0.01 -1.99 11.76
C ALA A 26 0.91 -1.64 10.56
N ASN A 27 0.31 -1.29 9.41
CA ASN A 27 1.05 -0.96 8.19
C ASN A 27 2.02 0.24 8.36
N ALA A 28 1.65 1.24 9.17
CA ALA A 28 2.52 2.38 9.44
C ALA A 28 3.69 2.04 10.39
N GLN A 29 3.51 1.08 11.30
CA GLN A 29 4.58 0.61 12.18
C GLN A 29 5.55 -0.29 11.42
N ASP A 30 5.05 -1.12 10.50
CA ASP A 30 5.87 -2.04 9.71
C ASP A 30 6.72 -1.29 8.68
N VAL A 31 6.15 -0.34 7.91
CA VAL A 31 6.94 0.53 7.02
C VAL A 31 8.00 1.35 7.78
N LYS A 32 7.71 1.76 9.02
CA LYS A 32 8.67 2.47 9.87
C LYS A 32 9.82 1.57 10.31
N ARG A 33 9.57 0.28 10.54
CA ARG A 33 10.60 -0.73 10.86
C ARG A 33 11.46 -1.00 9.64
N ASP A 34 10.87 -1.32 8.49
CA ASP A 34 11.62 -1.61 7.25
C ASP A 34 12.56 -0.45 6.86
N VAL A 35 12.14 0.79 7.11
CA VAL A 35 12.95 1.98 6.82
C VAL A 35 14.08 2.17 7.83
N GLN A 36 13.82 1.82 9.09
CA GLN A 36 14.85 1.80 10.12
C GLN A 36 15.88 0.70 9.80
N ASP A 37 15.43 -0.48 9.40
CA ASP A 37 16.28 -1.62 9.02
C ASP A 37 17.15 -1.26 7.80
N ILE A 38 16.59 -0.66 6.74
CA ILE A 38 17.37 -0.11 5.61
C ILE A 38 18.42 0.92 6.05
N ARG A 39 18.13 1.71 7.08
CA ARG A 39 19.06 2.72 7.60
C ARG A 39 20.20 2.06 8.38
N GLU A 40 19.91 1.00 9.12
CA GLU A 40 20.86 0.20 9.86
C GLU A 40 21.77 -0.56 8.88
N ASP A 41 21.22 -1.31 7.93
CA ASP A 41 21.96 -1.99 6.86
C ASP A 41 22.92 -1.06 6.10
N ARG A 42 22.50 0.19 5.83
CA ARG A 42 23.37 1.17 5.16
C ARG A 42 24.52 1.65 6.04
N GLN A 43 24.32 1.70 7.36
CA GLN A 43 25.39 2.06 8.29
C GLN A 43 26.37 0.90 8.43
N ASP A 44 25.87 -0.32 8.53
CA ASP A 44 26.68 -1.53 8.66
C ASP A 44 27.51 -1.76 7.39
N ILE A 45 26.92 -1.67 6.20
CA ILE A 45 27.67 -1.70 4.93
C ILE A 45 28.79 -0.63 4.89
N ARG A 46 28.56 0.56 5.46
CA ARG A 46 29.59 1.63 5.48
C ARG A 46 30.71 1.30 6.44
N LYS A 47 30.38 0.71 7.59
CA LYS A 47 31.34 0.28 8.60
C LYS A 47 32.18 -0.87 8.06
N ASP A 48 31.56 -1.93 7.55
CA ASP A 48 32.28 -3.06 6.96
C ASP A 48 33.11 -2.63 5.75
N ALA A 49 32.64 -1.68 4.93
CA ALA A 49 33.45 -1.13 3.85
C ALA A 49 34.68 -0.35 4.32
N ARG A 50 34.65 0.18 5.55
CA ARG A 50 35.81 0.80 6.21
C ARG A 50 36.74 -0.27 6.74
N ASP A 51 36.21 -1.29 7.41
CA ASP A 51 36.97 -2.39 8.01
C ASP A 51 37.69 -3.19 6.89
N ILE A 52 37.01 -3.54 5.80
CA ILE A 52 37.60 -4.09 4.56
C ILE A 52 38.76 -3.24 4.01
N ARG A 53 38.69 -1.91 4.16
CA ARG A 53 39.75 -1.02 3.67
C ARG A 53 40.96 -1.05 4.59
N GLU A 54 40.75 -1.20 5.90
CA GLU A 54 41.77 -1.34 6.93
C GLU A 54 42.48 -2.68 6.78
N ASP A 55 41.75 -3.80 6.75
CA ASP A 55 42.30 -5.14 6.52
C ASP A 55 43.14 -5.22 5.23
N ARG A 56 42.73 -4.50 4.18
CA ARG A 56 43.49 -4.44 2.93
C ARG A 56 44.78 -3.63 3.03
N ARG A 57 44.85 -2.65 3.94
CA ARG A 57 46.07 -1.91 4.23
C ARG A 57 47.02 -2.76 5.07
N ASP A 58 46.49 -3.44 6.08
CA ASP A 58 47.27 -4.30 6.97
C ASP A 58 47.87 -5.47 6.18
N LEU A 59 47.06 -6.15 5.35
CA LEU A 59 47.55 -7.16 4.39
C LEU A 59 48.66 -6.68 3.45
N ARG A 60 48.68 -5.38 3.11
CA ARG A 60 49.74 -4.81 2.27
C ARG A 60 50.99 -4.54 3.09
N GLN A 61 50.85 -4.17 4.35
CA GLN A 61 51.95 -3.95 5.28
C GLN A 61 52.60 -5.29 5.63
N ASP A 62 51.83 -6.28 6.10
CA ASP A 62 52.36 -7.60 6.47
C ASP A 62 53.08 -8.27 5.29
N ARG A 63 52.57 -8.09 4.06
CA ARG A 63 53.25 -8.60 2.86
C ARG A 63 54.58 -7.92 2.58
N ARG A 64 54.74 -6.65 2.96
CA ARG A 64 56.01 -5.92 2.83
C ARG A 64 56.99 -6.37 3.92
N GLU A 65 56.52 -6.52 5.15
CA GLU A 65 57.29 -7.05 6.29
C GLU A 65 57.78 -8.47 5.97
N LEU A 66 56.88 -9.35 5.52
CA LEU A 66 57.22 -10.71 5.07
C LEU A 66 58.30 -10.75 4.00
N TYR A 67 58.27 -9.78 3.07
CA TYR A 67 59.29 -9.69 2.04
C TYR A 67 60.65 -9.25 2.62
N GLN A 68 60.65 -8.31 3.57
CA GLN A 68 61.87 -7.85 4.25
C GLN A 68 62.47 -8.96 5.12
N ASP A 69 61.65 -9.63 5.92
CA ASP A 69 62.11 -10.66 6.85
C ASP A 69 62.62 -11.89 6.12
N ARG A 70 61.95 -12.26 5.02
CA ARG A 70 62.45 -13.30 4.11
C ARG A 70 63.79 -12.92 3.47
N LYS A 71 64.01 -11.65 3.15
CA LYS A 71 65.29 -11.15 2.61
C LYS A 71 66.38 -11.12 3.68
N ALA A 72 66.02 -10.80 4.93
CA ALA A 72 66.91 -10.81 6.08
C ALA A 72 67.25 -12.25 6.56
N GLY A 73 66.43 -13.24 6.18
CA GLY A 73 66.59 -14.63 6.61
C GLY A 73 66.02 -14.92 8.00
N ASP A 74 65.22 -14.01 8.55
CA ASP A 74 64.57 -14.18 9.86
C ASP A 74 63.34 -15.07 9.71
N LYS A 75 63.48 -16.33 10.14
CA LYS A 75 62.41 -17.34 10.00
C LYS A 75 61.29 -17.15 11.01
N ASP A 76 61.58 -16.59 12.17
CA ASP A 76 60.60 -16.41 13.24
C ASP A 76 59.69 -15.22 12.91
N ALA A 77 60.27 -14.13 12.40
CA ALA A 77 59.51 -12.98 11.93
C ALA A 77 58.64 -13.34 10.70
N VAL A 78 59.19 -14.11 9.74
CA VAL A 78 58.40 -14.69 8.62
C VAL A 78 57.23 -15.54 9.10
N ALA A 79 57.40 -16.33 10.15
CA ALA A 79 56.32 -17.16 10.69
C ALA A 79 55.19 -16.30 11.28
N LYS A 80 55.55 -15.20 11.94
CA LYS A 80 54.61 -14.23 12.51
C LYS A 80 53.85 -13.48 11.41
N ASP A 81 54.53 -12.95 10.40
CA ASP A 81 53.86 -12.24 9.29
C ASP A 81 52.89 -13.15 8.54
N LEU A 82 53.23 -14.44 8.39
CA LEU A 82 52.32 -15.41 7.78
C LEU A 82 51.09 -15.69 8.65
N GLN A 83 51.21 -15.57 9.97
CA GLN A 83 50.08 -15.66 10.89
C GLN A 83 49.19 -14.42 10.79
N ASP A 84 49.78 -13.23 10.77
CA ASP A 84 49.06 -11.95 10.68
C ASP A 84 48.31 -11.86 9.34
N ILE A 85 48.95 -12.19 8.21
CA ILE A 85 48.31 -12.32 6.89
C ILE A 85 47.13 -13.31 6.89
N ARG A 86 47.22 -14.40 7.66
CA ARG A 86 46.11 -15.38 7.75
C ARG A 86 44.94 -14.80 8.52
N GLN A 87 45.21 -14.04 9.59
CA GLN A 87 44.19 -13.39 10.40
C GLN A 87 43.47 -12.31 9.59
N ASP A 88 44.20 -11.38 8.96
CA ASP A 88 43.60 -10.34 8.12
C ASP A 88 42.76 -10.91 6.97
N ARG A 89 43.21 -12.02 6.37
CA ARG A 89 42.41 -12.69 5.33
C ARG A 89 41.12 -13.29 5.86
N ARG A 90 41.10 -13.69 7.13
CA ARG A 90 39.90 -14.23 7.78
C ARG A 90 38.92 -13.10 8.09
N ASP A 91 39.41 -11.99 8.61
CA ASP A 91 38.61 -10.81 8.94
C ASP A 91 38.03 -10.20 7.66
N LEU A 92 38.85 -10.02 6.62
CA LEU A 92 38.40 -9.55 5.31
C LEU A 92 37.31 -10.43 4.70
N ARG A 93 37.39 -11.76 4.91
CA ARG A 93 36.35 -12.69 4.43
C ARG A 93 35.06 -12.57 5.21
N LYS A 94 35.13 -12.21 6.49
CA LYS A 94 33.97 -12.01 7.34
C LYS A 94 33.25 -10.74 6.93
N ASP A 95 33.95 -9.61 6.86
CA ASP A 95 33.33 -8.33 6.47
C ASP A 95 32.74 -8.38 5.07
N VAL A 96 33.38 -9.10 4.13
CA VAL A 96 32.81 -9.29 2.80
C VAL A 96 31.51 -10.10 2.82
N ARG A 97 31.35 -11.07 3.74
CA ARG A 97 30.08 -11.79 3.91
C ARG A 97 29.03 -10.90 4.55
N ASP A 98 29.41 -10.12 5.56
CA ASP A 98 28.51 -9.22 6.27
C ASP A 98 27.93 -8.18 5.29
N VAL A 99 28.77 -7.54 4.48
CA VAL A 99 28.34 -6.67 3.36
C VAL A 99 27.42 -7.37 2.35
N GLN A 100 27.63 -8.67 2.07
CA GLN A 100 26.76 -9.41 1.15
C GLN A 100 25.38 -9.68 1.77
N GLN A 101 25.35 -9.94 3.07
CA GLN A 101 24.12 -10.16 3.84
C GLN A 101 23.31 -8.87 3.91
N ASP A 102 23.90 -7.76 4.36
CA ASP A 102 23.23 -6.46 4.42
C ASP A 102 22.72 -6.01 3.04
N ARG A 103 23.45 -6.33 1.96
CA ARG A 103 22.98 -6.02 0.60
C ARG A 103 21.79 -6.87 0.17
N ARG A 104 21.66 -8.08 0.71
CA ARG A 104 20.52 -8.96 0.45
C ARG A 104 19.30 -8.47 1.22
N ASP A 105 19.50 -8.11 2.48
CA ASP A 105 18.45 -7.62 3.39
C ASP A 105 17.92 -6.27 2.87
N LEU A 106 18.79 -5.32 2.55
CA LEU A 106 18.43 -4.07 1.89
C LEU A 106 17.74 -4.23 0.53
N ARG A 107 17.95 -5.34 -0.20
CA ARG A 107 17.19 -5.66 -1.42
C ARG A 107 15.81 -6.19 -1.11
N GLN A 108 15.68 -6.98 -0.04
CA GLN A 108 14.41 -7.49 0.45
C GLN A 108 13.55 -6.35 0.99
N ASP A 109 14.06 -5.50 1.88
CA ASP A 109 13.30 -4.37 2.44
C ASP A 109 12.85 -3.40 1.35
N ARG A 110 13.73 -3.14 0.38
CA ARG A 110 13.35 -2.33 -0.81
C ARG A 110 12.30 -3.00 -1.67
N ARG A 111 12.24 -4.33 -1.70
CA ARG A 111 11.21 -5.07 -2.41
C ARG A 111 9.92 -5.01 -1.62
N GLU A 112 9.94 -5.17 -0.31
CA GLU A 112 8.78 -5.06 0.58
C GLU A 112 8.17 -3.65 0.49
N LEU A 113 8.99 -2.59 0.59
CA LEU A 113 8.58 -1.21 0.31
C LEU A 113 8.13 -0.95 -1.14
N ARG A 114 8.55 -1.76 -2.12
CA ARG A 114 8.06 -1.71 -3.51
C ARG A 114 6.80 -2.54 -3.73
N THR A 115 6.53 -3.48 -2.82
CA THR A 115 5.34 -4.31 -2.85
C THR A 115 4.15 -3.57 -2.23
N ASP A 116 4.32 -2.27 -1.90
CA ASP A 116 3.37 -1.16 -2.16
C ASP A 116 2.93 -1.13 -3.66
N ARG A 117 2.40 -2.26 -4.15
CA ARG A 117 1.60 -2.33 -5.38
C ARG A 117 0.38 -1.42 -5.27
N ASP A 118 -0.05 -1.13 -4.04
CA ASP A 118 -1.18 -0.28 -3.67
C ASP A 118 -1.11 1.10 -4.35
N VAL A 119 0.04 1.78 -4.42
CA VAL A 119 0.09 3.11 -5.07
C VAL A 119 -0.21 3.06 -6.57
N ALA A 120 0.20 1.99 -7.27
CA ALA A 120 -0.08 1.83 -8.70
C ALA A 120 -1.49 1.32 -8.96
N GLU A 121 -1.99 0.45 -8.07
CA GLU A 121 -3.33 -0.11 -8.04
C GLU A 121 -4.37 0.98 -7.70
N ASP A 122 -4.20 1.71 -6.61
CA ASP A 122 -4.99 2.88 -6.24
C ASP A 122 -5.05 3.92 -7.35
N ARG A 123 -3.94 4.16 -8.06
CA ARG A 123 -3.93 5.08 -9.22
C ARG A 123 -4.74 4.54 -10.39
N ARG A 124 -4.83 3.22 -10.55
CA ARG A 124 -5.64 2.56 -11.57
C ARG A 124 -7.12 2.57 -11.17
N ASP A 125 -7.43 2.30 -9.91
CA ASP A 125 -8.79 2.28 -9.37
C ASP A 125 -9.40 3.68 -9.37
N ILE A 126 -8.65 4.70 -8.93
CA ILE A 126 -9.02 6.13 -9.08
C ILE A 126 -9.30 6.50 -10.54
N ARG A 127 -8.63 5.87 -11.52
CA ARG A 127 -8.91 6.12 -12.94
C ARG A 127 -10.19 5.39 -13.38
N GLY A 128 -10.42 4.18 -12.90
CA GLY A 128 -11.66 3.40 -13.11
C GLY A 128 -12.88 4.17 -12.59
N ASP A 129 -12.90 4.49 -11.31
CA ASP A 129 -14.00 5.22 -10.67
C ASP A 129 -14.31 6.55 -11.36
N ARG A 130 -13.27 7.27 -11.84
CA ARG A 130 -13.48 8.51 -12.60
C ARG A 130 -14.13 8.28 -13.96
N GLN A 131 -13.88 7.14 -14.60
CA GLN A 131 -14.54 6.76 -15.85
C GLN A 131 -15.99 6.37 -15.58
N ASP A 132 -16.24 5.58 -14.53
CA ASP A 132 -17.59 5.11 -14.17
C ASP A 132 -18.47 6.29 -13.76
N ILE A 133 -18.00 7.19 -12.90
CA ILE A 133 -18.71 8.45 -12.57
C ILE A 133 -19.03 9.28 -13.81
N ARG A 134 -18.15 9.30 -14.82
CA ARG A 134 -18.41 10.04 -16.08
C ARG A 134 -19.49 9.37 -16.91
N LYS A 135 -19.49 8.04 -16.97
CA LYS A 135 -20.49 7.24 -17.66
C LYS A 135 -21.86 7.43 -17.00
N ASP A 136 -21.96 7.22 -15.70
CA ASP A 136 -23.20 7.44 -14.95
C ASP A 136 -23.70 8.87 -15.06
N THR A 137 -22.81 9.86 -15.12
CA THR A 137 -23.20 11.25 -15.33
C THR A 137 -23.80 11.48 -16.72
N ARG A 138 -23.34 10.75 -17.75
CA ARG A 138 -23.92 10.80 -19.09
C ARG A 138 -25.27 10.09 -19.12
N ASP A 139 -25.36 8.91 -18.52
CA ASP A 139 -26.59 8.10 -18.52
C ASP A 139 -27.71 8.83 -17.77
N ILE A 140 -27.43 9.37 -16.57
CA ILE A 140 -28.37 10.23 -15.81
C ILE A 140 -28.81 11.48 -16.58
N ARG A 141 -27.94 12.05 -17.44
CA ARG A 141 -28.33 13.20 -18.28
C ARG A 141 -29.26 12.77 -19.40
N GLN A 142 -29.07 11.58 -19.95
CA GLN A 142 -29.91 11.00 -20.99
C GLN A 142 -31.30 10.67 -20.42
N ASP A 143 -31.37 9.92 -19.33
CA ASP A 143 -32.63 9.60 -18.63
C ASP A 143 -33.44 10.85 -18.27
N ARG A 144 -32.76 11.92 -17.85
CA ARG A 144 -33.43 13.19 -17.53
C ARG A 144 -34.01 13.88 -18.76
N ARG A 145 -33.41 13.71 -19.94
CA ARG A 145 -33.94 14.23 -21.20
C ARG A 145 -35.14 13.42 -21.64
N ASP A 146 -35.05 12.10 -21.56
CA ASP A 146 -36.09 11.17 -21.99
C ASP A 146 -37.34 11.32 -21.10
N LEU A 147 -37.16 11.32 -19.77
CA LEU A 147 -38.22 11.71 -18.81
C LEU A 147 -38.82 13.10 -19.08
N GLY A 148 -38.03 14.00 -19.64
CA GLY A 148 -38.47 15.33 -20.03
C GLY A 148 -39.34 15.33 -21.29
N GLN A 149 -39.09 14.42 -22.23
CA GLN A 149 -39.89 14.20 -23.43
C GLN A 149 -41.19 13.47 -23.09
N ASP A 150 -41.11 12.38 -22.33
CA ASP A 150 -42.27 11.59 -21.90
C ASP A 150 -43.26 12.42 -21.09
N ARG A 151 -42.78 13.31 -20.22
CA ARG A 151 -43.65 14.26 -19.51
C ARG A 151 -44.37 15.23 -20.43
N ARG A 152 -43.76 15.63 -21.56
CA ARG A 152 -44.41 16.48 -22.55
C ARG A 152 -45.46 15.69 -23.32
N GLN A 153 -45.15 14.44 -23.68
CA GLN A 153 -46.07 13.53 -24.35
C GLN A 153 -47.31 13.27 -23.47
N LEU A 154 -47.08 12.90 -22.21
CA LEU A 154 -48.15 12.69 -21.23
C LEU A 154 -49.04 13.93 -21.06
N TYR A 155 -48.45 15.12 -21.08
CA TYR A 155 -49.23 16.37 -21.05
C TYR A 155 -50.10 16.54 -22.31
N GLN A 156 -49.58 16.22 -23.49
CA GLN A 156 -50.32 16.27 -24.75
C GLN A 156 -51.46 15.26 -24.77
N ASP A 157 -51.21 14.01 -24.39
CA ASP A 157 -52.22 12.94 -24.40
C ASP A 157 -53.32 13.20 -23.37
N ARG A 158 -52.93 13.74 -22.20
CA ARG A 158 -53.88 14.23 -21.20
C ARG A 158 -54.74 15.37 -21.73
N LYS A 159 -54.18 16.29 -22.52
CA LYS A 159 -54.91 17.40 -23.15
C LYS A 159 -55.84 16.90 -24.26
N ALA A 160 -55.43 15.88 -25.00
CA ALA A 160 -56.23 15.22 -26.03
C ALA A 160 -57.35 14.33 -25.45
N GLY A 161 -57.25 13.95 -24.18
CA GLY A 161 -58.23 13.11 -23.50
C GLY A 161 -58.02 11.61 -23.75
N ASP A 162 -56.89 11.22 -24.33
CA ASP A 162 -56.54 9.82 -24.58
C ASP A 162 -56.04 9.16 -23.29
N LYS A 163 -56.93 8.41 -22.64
CA LYS A 163 -56.65 7.78 -21.35
C LYS A 163 -55.73 6.57 -21.47
N ASP A 164 -55.74 5.89 -22.62
CA ASP A 164 -54.93 4.69 -22.83
C ASP A 164 -53.47 5.08 -23.11
N ALA A 165 -53.25 6.12 -23.92
CA ALA A 165 -51.93 6.71 -24.13
C ALA A 165 -51.33 7.26 -22.82
N VAL A 166 -52.10 8.01 -22.03
CA VAL A 166 -51.66 8.50 -20.71
C VAL A 166 -51.24 7.37 -19.77
N LYS A 167 -51.93 6.22 -19.82
CA LYS A 167 -51.60 5.06 -18.99
C LYS A 167 -50.30 4.39 -19.44
N ALA A 168 -50.05 4.34 -20.74
CA ALA A 168 -48.78 3.86 -21.31
C ALA A 168 -47.62 4.78 -20.89
N ASP A 169 -47.73 6.09 -21.13
CA ASP A 169 -46.72 7.08 -20.74
C ASP A 169 -46.41 7.07 -19.24
N LEU A 170 -47.44 6.91 -18.39
CA LEU A 170 -47.23 6.81 -16.94
C LEU A 170 -46.42 5.57 -16.55
N LYS A 171 -46.53 4.49 -17.31
CA LYS A 171 -45.75 3.27 -17.10
C LYS A 171 -44.31 3.50 -17.51
N ASP A 172 -44.07 4.13 -18.66
CA ASP A 172 -42.73 4.39 -19.18
C ASP A 172 -41.97 5.37 -18.27
N VAL A 173 -42.60 6.49 -17.88
CA VAL A 173 -42.06 7.44 -16.88
C VAL A 173 -41.75 6.76 -15.55
N LYS A 174 -42.50 5.73 -15.17
CA LYS A 174 -42.26 4.99 -13.92
C LYS A 174 -41.04 4.10 -14.03
N GLU A 175 -40.84 3.40 -15.14
CA GLU A 175 -39.68 2.55 -15.37
C GLU A 175 -38.40 3.40 -15.51
N GLU A 176 -38.42 4.46 -16.33
CA GLU A 176 -37.28 5.38 -16.47
C GLU A 176 -36.87 6.04 -15.14
N ARG A 177 -37.83 6.34 -14.26
CA ARG A 177 -37.54 6.85 -12.91
C ARG A 177 -36.83 5.83 -12.03
N LYS A 178 -37.04 4.54 -12.24
CA LYS A 178 -36.31 3.49 -11.50
C LYS A 178 -34.89 3.42 -12.02
N ASP A 179 -34.69 3.46 -13.33
CA ASP A 179 -33.37 3.41 -13.96
C ASP A 179 -32.54 4.64 -13.55
N LEU A 180 -33.11 5.84 -13.65
CA LEU A 180 -32.48 7.07 -13.16
C LEU A 180 -32.09 7.00 -11.67
N LYS A 181 -32.86 6.26 -10.86
CA LYS A 181 -32.56 6.07 -9.43
C LYS A 181 -31.45 5.04 -9.21
N ALA A 182 -31.37 4.02 -10.05
CA ALA A 182 -30.28 3.04 -10.07
C ALA A 182 -28.96 3.74 -10.43
N ASP A 183 -28.92 4.47 -11.54
CA ASP A 183 -27.72 5.20 -11.96
C ASP A 183 -27.27 6.24 -10.92
N GLN A 184 -28.22 6.91 -10.25
CA GLN A 184 -27.90 7.81 -9.15
C GLN A 184 -27.29 7.11 -7.93
N LYS A 185 -27.66 5.84 -7.71
CA LYS A 185 -27.11 5.04 -6.62
C LYS A 185 -25.70 4.57 -6.98
N ASP A 186 -25.50 4.11 -8.21
CA ASP A 186 -24.21 3.63 -8.72
C ASP A 186 -23.18 4.79 -8.70
N ARG A 187 -23.56 5.96 -9.22
CA ARG A 187 -22.70 7.15 -9.16
C ARG A 187 -22.30 7.55 -7.74
N ARG A 188 -23.21 7.36 -6.77
CA ARG A 188 -22.92 7.64 -5.35
C ARG A 188 -21.94 6.62 -4.78
N GLN A 189 -22.03 5.37 -5.22
CA GLN A 189 -21.12 4.30 -4.84
C GLN A 189 -19.72 4.58 -5.39
N ASP A 190 -19.58 4.83 -6.69
CA ASP A 190 -18.29 5.16 -7.32
C ASP A 190 -17.66 6.42 -6.70
N THR A 191 -18.49 7.41 -6.34
CA THR A 191 -18.00 8.61 -5.64
C THR A 191 -17.45 8.29 -4.24
N ARG A 192 -18.00 7.28 -3.56
CA ARG A 192 -17.50 6.84 -2.25
C ARG A 192 -16.21 6.04 -2.41
N ASP A 193 -16.15 5.17 -3.40
CA ASP A 193 -14.97 4.35 -3.68
C ASP A 193 -13.80 5.26 -4.11
N LEU A 194 -14.04 6.25 -4.98
CA LEU A 194 -13.03 7.25 -5.36
C LEU A 194 -12.49 8.05 -4.17
N ARG A 195 -13.30 8.24 -3.12
CA ARG A 195 -12.87 8.93 -1.89
C ARG A 195 -12.04 8.02 -0.98
N ARG A 196 -12.28 6.71 -1.00
CA ARG A 196 -11.50 5.71 -0.28
C ARG A 196 -10.13 5.56 -0.94
N ASP A 197 -10.09 5.31 -2.25
CA ASP A 197 -8.84 5.12 -2.97
C ASP A 197 -7.94 6.36 -2.91
N ARG A 198 -8.53 7.56 -2.97
CA ARG A 198 -7.74 8.80 -2.76
C ARG A 198 -7.18 8.94 -1.35
N ARG A 199 -7.87 8.39 -0.34
CA ARG A 199 -7.40 8.41 1.05
C ARG A 199 -6.28 7.41 1.24
N ASP A 200 -6.40 6.24 0.64
CA ASP A 200 -5.41 5.16 0.74
C ASP A 200 -4.14 5.56 -0.02
N LEU A 201 -4.26 6.05 -1.25
CA LEU A 201 -3.13 6.64 -2.00
C LEU A 201 -2.41 7.76 -1.22
N ARG A 202 -3.17 8.58 -0.49
CA ARG A 202 -2.58 9.66 0.33
C ARG A 202 -1.83 9.10 1.53
N ARG A 203 -2.29 8.01 2.14
CA ARG A 203 -1.60 7.34 3.25
C ARG A 203 -0.29 6.75 2.76
N ASP A 204 -0.32 6.02 1.67
CA ASP A 204 0.86 5.34 1.11
C ASP A 204 1.93 6.36 0.69
N VAL A 205 1.51 7.44 0.02
CA VAL A 205 2.41 8.54 -0.37
C VAL A 205 2.98 9.29 0.86
N ASN A 206 2.22 9.41 1.94
CA ASN A 206 2.73 10.05 3.15
C ASN A 206 3.66 9.13 3.95
N GLN A 207 3.36 7.83 4.04
CA GLN A 207 4.21 6.83 4.69
C GLN A 207 5.57 6.75 3.99
N THR A 208 5.58 6.66 2.67
CA THR A 208 6.82 6.72 1.88
C THR A 208 7.57 8.04 2.07
N ARG A 209 6.88 9.18 2.10
CA ARG A 209 7.53 10.49 2.31
C ARG A 209 8.11 10.68 3.72
N GLU A 210 7.43 10.18 4.75
CA GLU A 210 7.90 10.26 6.14
C GLU A 210 9.10 9.33 6.38
N ALA A 211 9.10 8.16 5.75
CA ALA A 211 10.23 7.24 5.74
C ALA A 211 11.54 7.88 5.25
N TYR A 212 11.48 8.72 4.21
CA TYR A 212 12.68 9.39 3.66
C TYR A 212 13.10 10.68 4.40
N ARG A 213 12.43 11.07 5.50
CA ARG A 213 12.58 12.40 6.12
C ARG A 213 13.53 12.46 7.34
N LYS A 214 14.34 11.44 7.61
CA LYS A 214 15.37 11.42 8.66
C LYS A 214 16.67 10.80 8.18
#